data_AF-A0A6X7PZ01-F1
#
_entry.id   AF-A0A6X7PZ01-F1
#
_cell.length_a   1.000
_cell.length_b   1.000
_cell.length_c   1.000
_cell.angle_alpha   90.00
_cell.angle_beta   90.00
_cell.angle_gamma   90.00
#
_symmetry.space_group_name_H-M   'P 1'
#
loop_
_entity.id
_entity.type
_entity.pdbx_description
1 polymer ?
#
loop_
_entity_poly.entity_id
_entity_poly.type
_entity_poly.pdbx_seq_one_letter_code
_entity_poly.pdbx_strand_id
1 'polypeptide(L)'
;QQTTVINTTQKIAEVVGRVERKQRLFDYTELDPSQTHYFIINNGNIGLAGRILSIEPIDNGNVIHLDLVNLLSIPVSNLAFNMTWGTKKPSETKDLPRWKQLLLNTKMDSTIELLPGAWTNVTLTLKGVSPNNLKYLKIGIDMENVIFDSIQPINDTKKKPKK
;
A
#
# COMPACT_ATOMS: atom_id res chain seq x y z
N GLN A 1 0.42 31.31 34.87
CA GLN A 1 1.37 30.95 33.80
C GLN A 1 1.32 29.46 33.46
N GLN A 2 1.40 28.55 34.45
CA GLN A 2 1.39 27.09 34.22
C GLN A 2 0.14 26.55 33.50
N THR A 3 -1.07 27.00 33.86
CA THR A 3 -2.33 26.60 33.18
C THR A 3 -2.34 26.97 31.69
N THR A 4 -1.80 28.14 31.36
CA THR A 4 -1.66 28.61 29.97
C THR A 4 -0.73 27.71 29.17
N VAL A 5 0.40 27.30 29.77
CA VAL A 5 1.34 26.36 29.15
C VAL A 5 0.68 25.01 28.90
N ILE A 6 0.01 24.42 29.91
CA ILE A 6 -0.68 23.12 29.77
C ILE A 6 -1.69 23.15 28.62
N ASN A 7 -2.56 24.17 28.59
CA ASN A 7 -3.58 24.30 27.56
C ASN A 7 -2.97 24.49 26.16
N THR A 8 -1.85 25.19 26.07
CA THR A 8 -1.13 25.43 24.80
C THR A 8 -0.48 24.13 24.31
N THR A 9 0.19 23.40 25.20
CA THR A 9 0.82 22.11 24.90
C THR A 9 -0.20 21.08 24.43
N GLN A 10 -1.37 21.01 25.06
CA GLN A 10 -2.45 20.10 24.63
C GLN A 10 -2.90 20.40 23.19
N LYS A 11 -3.11 21.68 22.86
CA LYS A 11 -3.47 22.09 21.49
C LYS A 11 -2.39 21.72 20.48
N ILE A 12 -1.12 21.94 20.83
CA ILE A 12 0.02 21.57 19.97
C ILE A 12 0.05 20.06 19.76
N ALA A 13 -0.06 19.25 20.82
CA ALA A 13 -0.05 17.80 20.72
C ALA A 13 -1.19 17.28 19.83
N GLU A 14 -2.39 17.87 19.94
CA GLU A 14 -3.52 17.52 19.09
C GLU A 14 -3.25 17.81 17.60
N VAL A 15 -2.72 18.99 17.29
CA VAL A 15 -2.39 19.40 15.92
C VAL A 15 -1.28 18.53 15.36
N VAL A 16 -0.18 18.33 16.09
CA VAL A 16 0.95 17.47 15.68
C VAL A 16 0.47 16.06 15.39
N GLY A 17 -0.38 15.48 16.26
CA GLY A 17 -0.95 14.16 16.04
C GLY A 17 -1.81 14.07 14.77
N ARG A 18 -2.55 15.13 14.41
CA ARG A 18 -3.31 15.18 13.15
C ARG A 18 -2.39 15.27 11.93
N VAL A 19 -1.32 16.07 12.01
CA VAL A 19 -0.32 16.21 10.93
C VAL A 19 0.38 14.88 10.68
N GLU A 20 0.87 14.22 11.74
CA GLU A 20 1.53 12.92 11.63
C GLU A 20 0.62 11.86 10.99
N ARG A 21 -0.67 11.79 11.41
CA ARG A 21 -1.63 10.85 10.82
C ARG A 21 -1.89 11.10 9.34
N LYS A 22 -1.84 12.35 8.87
CA LYS A 22 -1.96 12.67 7.45
C LYS A 22 -0.72 12.27 6.67
N GLN A 23 0.47 12.48 7.24
CA GLN A 23 1.73 12.09 6.59
C GLN A 23 1.80 10.58 6.36
N ARG A 24 1.32 9.77 7.32
CA ARG A 24 1.28 8.30 7.21
C ARG A 24 0.53 7.76 6.00
N LEU A 25 -0.38 8.54 5.41
CA LEU A 25 -1.08 8.16 4.18
C LEU A 25 -0.15 8.05 2.96
N PHE A 26 1.03 8.66 3.03
CA PHE A 26 2.09 8.52 2.03
C PHE A 26 3.11 7.44 2.40
N ASP A 27 3.19 7.05 3.68
CA ASP A 27 4.14 6.01 4.08
C ASP A 27 3.65 4.61 3.69
N TYR A 28 2.33 4.39 3.76
CA TYR A 28 1.67 3.11 3.51
C TYR A 28 0.15 3.25 3.46
N THR A 29 -0.51 2.20 2.98
CA THR A 29 -1.97 2.08 2.97
C THR A 29 -2.41 1.05 4.02
N GLU A 30 -3.26 1.45 4.97
CA GLU A 30 -3.95 0.55 5.91
C GLU A 30 -5.40 0.33 5.44
N LEU A 31 -5.86 -0.93 5.41
CA LEU A 31 -7.24 -1.29 5.01
C LEU A 31 -7.73 -2.56 5.72
N ASP A 32 -9.06 -2.73 5.77
CA ASP A 32 -9.70 -4.02 6.09
C ASP A 32 -10.02 -4.71 4.76
N PRO A 33 -9.30 -5.77 4.37
CA PRO A 33 -9.45 -6.37 3.04
C PRO A 33 -10.82 -7.04 2.87
N SER A 34 -11.52 -7.37 3.96
CA SER A 34 -12.88 -7.94 3.89
C SER A 34 -13.98 -6.89 3.66
N GLN A 35 -13.65 -5.61 3.77
CA GLN A 35 -14.57 -4.48 3.60
C GLN A 35 -14.11 -3.51 2.51
N THR A 36 -13.02 -3.84 1.81
CA THR A 36 -12.39 -2.96 0.82
C THR A 36 -12.38 -3.66 -0.53
N HIS A 37 -12.92 -3.01 -1.56
CA HIS A 37 -12.76 -3.49 -2.92
C HIS A 37 -11.64 -2.73 -3.62
N TYR A 38 -11.71 -1.40 -3.71
CA TYR A 38 -10.67 -0.55 -4.28
C TYR A 38 -9.80 0.11 -3.21
N PHE A 39 -8.50 0.26 -3.49
CA PHE A 39 -7.55 0.99 -2.64
C PHE A 39 -6.46 1.65 -3.49
N ILE A 40 -5.73 2.60 -2.88
CA ILE A 40 -4.61 3.30 -3.51
C ILE A 40 -3.37 3.08 -2.66
N ILE A 41 -2.23 2.89 -3.30
CA ILE A 41 -0.90 2.96 -2.68
C ILE A 41 -0.15 4.09 -3.36
N ASN A 42 0.25 5.10 -2.59
CA ASN A 42 0.98 6.24 -3.13
C ASN A 42 2.01 6.71 -2.11
N ASN A 43 3.30 6.64 -2.47
CA ASN A 43 4.40 7.07 -1.61
C ASN A 43 5.01 8.42 -1.98
N GLY A 44 4.33 9.18 -2.85
CA GLY A 44 4.81 10.43 -3.43
C GLY A 44 5.61 10.25 -4.73
N ASN A 45 6.15 9.05 -4.99
CA ASN A 45 6.91 8.75 -6.20
C ASN A 45 6.16 7.80 -7.15
N ILE A 46 5.62 6.71 -6.61
CA ILE A 46 4.85 5.71 -7.36
C ILE A 46 3.41 5.72 -6.86
N GLY A 47 2.47 5.87 -7.78
CA GLY A 47 1.04 5.71 -7.54
C GLY A 47 0.54 4.41 -8.16
N LEU A 48 -0.04 3.54 -7.34
CA LEU A 48 -0.75 2.34 -7.77
C LEU A 48 -2.20 2.41 -7.30
N ALA A 49 -3.12 1.92 -8.12
CA ALA A 49 -4.44 1.54 -7.65
C ALA A 49 -4.55 0.02 -7.60
N GLY A 50 -5.29 -0.49 -6.62
CA GLY A 50 -5.55 -1.90 -6.45
C GLY A 50 -7.04 -2.19 -6.35
N ARG A 51 -7.45 -3.38 -6.80
CA ARG A 51 -8.79 -3.92 -6.57
C ARG A 51 -8.72 -5.37 -6.11
N ILE A 52 -9.37 -5.68 -5.00
CA ILE A 52 -9.46 -7.03 -4.45
C ILE A 52 -10.54 -7.79 -5.22
N LEU A 53 -10.16 -8.92 -5.83
CA LEU A 53 -11.06 -9.79 -6.58
C LEU A 53 -11.67 -10.86 -5.68
N SER A 54 -10.83 -11.55 -4.90
CA SER A 54 -11.25 -12.57 -3.95
C SER A 54 -10.24 -12.74 -2.82
N ILE A 55 -10.72 -13.31 -1.71
CA ILE A 55 -9.89 -13.75 -0.58
C ILE A 55 -10.23 -15.21 -0.35
N GLU A 56 -9.26 -16.09 -0.56
CA GLU A 56 -9.43 -17.52 -0.49
C GLU A 56 -8.71 -18.10 0.73
N PRO A 57 -9.35 -19.05 1.44
CA PRO A 57 -8.70 -19.75 2.53
C PRO A 57 -7.64 -20.71 2.00
N ILE A 58 -6.48 -20.77 2.66
CA ILE A 58 -5.45 -21.80 2.42
C ILE A 58 -5.02 -22.43 3.75
N ASP A 59 -4.24 -23.50 3.66
CA ASP A 59 -3.61 -24.11 4.83
C ASP A 59 -2.83 -23.06 5.62
N ASN A 60 -3.27 -22.84 6.87
CA ASN A 60 -2.69 -21.86 7.79
C ASN A 60 -2.59 -20.44 7.18
N GLY A 61 -3.60 -19.97 6.42
CA GLY A 61 -3.55 -18.62 5.88
C GLY A 61 -4.68 -18.21 4.95
N ASN A 62 -4.37 -17.18 4.18
CA ASN A 62 -5.21 -16.58 3.15
C ASN A 62 -4.40 -16.36 1.87
N VAL A 63 -5.09 -16.38 0.74
CA VAL A 63 -4.60 -15.85 -0.52
C VAL A 63 -5.53 -14.72 -0.94
N ILE A 64 -4.98 -13.54 -1.22
CA ILE A 64 -5.71 -12.42 -1.81
C ILE A 64 -5.37 -12.38 -3.29
N HIS A 65 -6.38 -12.57 -4.13
CA HIS A 65 -6.29 -12.30 -5.56
C HIS A 65 -6.74 -10.86 -5.80
N LEU A 66 -5.88 -10.07 -6.43
CA LEU A 66 -6.13 -8.66 -6.69
C LEU A 66 -5.54 -8.25 -8.03
N ASP A 67 -6.04 -7.16 -8.59
CA ASP A 67 -5.34 -6.50 -9.70
C ASP A 67 -4.68 -5.22 -9.19
N LEU A 68 -3.47 -4.94 -9.66
CA LEU A 68 -2.79 -3.66 -9.51
C LEU A 68 -2.71 -2.97 -10.86
N VAL A 69 -2.82 -1.64 -10.86
CA VAL A 69 -2.58 -0.80 -12.02
C VAL A 69 -1.62 0.33 -11.68
N ASN A 70 -0.66 0.56 -12.58
CA ASN A 70 0.26 1.68 -12.51
C ASN A 70 -0.43 2.98 -12.96
N LEU A 71 -0.42 3.99 -12.09
CA LEU A 71 -1.03 5.30 -12.35
C LEU A 71 -0.05 6.29 -13.00
N LEU A 72 1.21 5.90 -13.19
CA LEU A 72 2.22 6.69 -13.89
C LEU A 72 2.10 6.51 -15.42
N SER A 73 2.81 7.37 -16.16
CA SER A 73 2.88 7.33 -17.62
C SER A 73 4.00 6.44 -18.18
N ILE A 74 4.84 5.86 -17.31
CA ILE A 74 5.95 4.98 -17.68
C ILE A 74 5.84 3.64 -16.94
N PRO A 75 6.25 2.52 -17.55
CA PRO A 75 6.33 1.22 -16.89
C PRO A 75 7.13 1.28 -15.59
N VAL A 76 6.70 0.48 -14.60
CA VAL A 76 7.45 0.24 -13.36
C VAL A 76 7.61 -1.25 -13.15
N SER A 77 8.83 -1.67 -12.83
CA SER A 77 9.20 -3.08 -12.66
C SER A 77 9.98 -3.28 -11.38
N ASN A 78 10.11 -4.54 -10.96
CA ASN A 78 10.88 -4.93 -9.77
C ASN A 78 10.39 -4.27 -8.46
N LEU A 79 9.09 -4.05 -8.36
CA LEU A 79 8.46 -3.58 -7.12
C LEU A 79 8.53 -4.68 -6.07
N ALA A 80 8.86 -4.28 -4.84
CA ALA A 80 8.66 -5.09 -3.66
C ALA A 80 7.62 -4.44 -2.74
N PHE A 81 6.87 -5.26 -2.01
CA PHE A 81 5.80 -4.80 -1.12
C PHE A 81 6.11 -5.17 0.32
N ASN A 82 6.21 -4.14 1.18
CA ASN A 82 6.28 -4.31 2.62
C ASN A 82 4.86 -4.49 3.16
N MET A 83 4.57 -5.67 3.68
CA MET A 83 3.23 -6.04 4.12
C MET A 83 3.21 -6.39 5.59
N THR A 84 2.14 -5.97 6.28
CA THR A 84 1.83 -6.36 7.65
C THR A 84 0.35 -6.65 7.76
N TRP A 85 -0.03 -7.81 8.29
CA TRP A 85 -1.44 -8.23 8.34
C TRP A 85 -1.79 -8.88 9.68
N GLY A 86 -3.09 -8.95 9.96
CA GLY A 86 -3.58 -9.48 11.22
C GLY A 86 -5.08 -9.33 11.43
N THR A 87 -5.45 -9.44 12.70
CA THR A 87 -6.80 -9.20 13.20
C THR A 87 -7.14 -7.72 13.20
N LYS A 88 -8.43 -7.43 13.39
CA LYS A 88 -8.97 -6.06 13.36
C LYS A 88 -8.20 -5.16 14.33
N LYS A 89 -7.79 -3.98 13.84
CA LYS A 89 -7.15 -2.93 14.64
C LYS A 89 -8.08 -2.51 15.79
N PRO A 90 -7.63 -2.58 17.06
CA PRO A 90 -8.48 -2.22 18.18
C PRO A 90 -8.75 -0.71 18.21
N SER A 91 -9.93 -0.33 18.71
CA SER A 91 -10.32 1.07 18.89
C SER A 91 -9.65 1.70 20.12
N GLU A 92 -9.29 0.87 21.11
CA GLU A 92 -8.74 1.29 22.40
C GLU A 92 -7.21 1.39 22.35
N THR A 93 -6.65 2.55 22.71
CA THR A 93 -5.20 2.82 22.65
C THR A 93 -4.39 1.86 23.52
N LYS A 94 -4.93 1.40 24.64
CA LYS A 94 -4.28 0.46 25.58
C LYS A 94 -4.02 -0.92 24.96
N ASP A 95 -4.81 -1.32 23.97
CA ASP A 95 -4.72 -2.64 23.34
C ASP A 95 -3.78 -2.64 22.13
N LEU A 96 -3.41 -1.46 21.62
CA LEU A 96 -2.52 -1.30 20.46
C LEU A 96 -1.15 -1.97 20.63
N PRO A 97 -0.44 -1.89 21.78
CA PRO A 97 0.87 -2.52 21.91
C PRO A 97 0.81 -4.04 21.76
N ARG A 98 -0.15 -4.68 22.43
CA ARG A 98 -0.36 -6.13 22.34
C ARG A 98 -0.80 -6.54 20.93
N TRP A 99 -1.73 -5.80 20.34
CA TRP A 99 -2.18 -6.07 18.98
C TRP A 99 -1.03 -5.98 17.97
N LYS A 100 -0.16 -4.96 18.07
CA LYS A 100 1.02 -4.82 17.20
C LYS A 100 1.99 -6.00 17.31
N GLN A 101 2.17 -6.57 18.50
CA GLN A 101 3.03 -7.75 18.70
C GLN A 101 2.49 -9.02 18.02
N LEU A 102 1.19 -9.08 17.77
CA LEU A 102 0.52 -10.22 17.13
C LEU A 102 0.45 -10.08 15.60
N LEU A 103 0.86 -8.92 15.06
CA LEU A 103 0.87 -8.71 13.61
C LEU A 103 1.99 -9.52 12.95
N LEU A 104 1.65 -10.10 11.81
CA LEU A 104 2.59 -10.79 10.95
C LEU A 104 3.08 -9.83 9.88
N ASN A 105 4.33 -10.00 9.42
CA ASN A 105 4.90 -9.16 8.39
C ASN A 105 5.78 -9.96 7.43
N THR A 106 5.92 -9.46 6.21
CA THR A 106 6.84 -9.98 5.21
C THR A 106 7.15 -8.90 4.17
N LYS A 107 8.23 -9.10 3.42
CA LYS A 107 8.53 -8.38 2.18
C LYS A 107 8.26 -9.33 1.02
N MET A 108 7.40 -8.93 0.09
CA MET A 108 7.16 -9.67 -1.14
C MET A 108 7.96 -9.01 -2.25
N ASP A 109 9.07 -9.63 -2.64
CA ASP A 109 9.79 -9.28 -3.85
C ASP A 109 9.00 -9.77 -5.07
N SER A 110 8.99 -8.96 -6.13
CA SER A 110 8.27 -9.28 -7.35
C SER A 110 9.06 -8.80 -8.56
N THR A 111 9.06 -9.61 -9.62
CA THR A 111 9.58 -9.24 -10.95
C THR A 111 8.45 -8.78 -11.89
N ILE A 112 7.29 -8.42 -11.34
CA ILE A 112 6.13 -7.96 -12.10
C ILE A 112 6.47 -6.61 -12.75
N GLU A 113 6.19 -6.52 -14.05
CA GLU A 113 6.14 -5.27 -14.80
C GLU A 113 4.70 -4.73 -14.80
N LEU A 114 4.52 -3.51 -14.31
CA LEU A 114 3.25 -2.80 -14.32
C LEU A 114 3.27 -1.70 -15.39
N LEU A 115 2.64 -2.01 -16.53
CA LEU A 115 2.47 -1.06 -17.62
C LEU A 115 1.48 0.07 -17.24
N PRO A 116 1.67 1.29 -17.75
CA PRO A 116 0.77 2.42 -17.53
C PRO A 116 -0.69 2.09 -17.84
N GLY A 117 -1.58 2.22 -16.84
CA GLY A 117 -3.03 2.03 -17.01
C GLY A 117 -3.51 0.58 -17.24
N ALA A 118 -2.61 -0.40 -17.29
CA ALA A 118 -2.97 -1.81 -17.44
C ALA A 118 -3.21 -2.47 -16.08
N TRP A 119 -4.36 -3.12 -15.92
CA TRP A 119 -4.64 -3.96 -14.75
C TRP A 119 -3.87 -5.29 -14.87
N THR A 120 -2.98 -5.54 -13.91
CA THR A 120 -2.17 -6.75 -13.83
C THR A 120 -2.56 -7.55 -12.60
N ASN A 121 -2.80 -8.85 -12.78
CA ASN A 121 -3.16 -9.73 -11.68
C ASN A 121 -1.97 -9.99 -10.76
N VAL A 122 -2.21 -9.91 -9.46
CA VAL A 122 -1.23 -10.13 -8.40
C VAL A 122 -1.86 -11.02 -7.34
N THR A 123 -1.07 -11.93 -6.78
CA THR A 123 -1.51 -12.83 -5.72
C THR A 123 -0.68 -12.59 -4.47
N LEU A 124 -1.34 -12.31 -3.35
CA LEU A 124 -0.70 -12.14 -2.04
C LEU A 124 -1.00 -13.34 -1.14
N THR A 125 0.03 -14.08 -0.74
CA THR A 125 -0.11 -15.22 0.16
C THR A 125 0.22 -14.80 1.59
N LEU A 126 -0.80 -14.76 2.46
CA LEU A 126 -0.73 -14.25 3.82
C LEU A 126 -0.99 -15.38 4.83
N LYS A 127 0.10 -15.97 5.35
CA LYS A 127 0.02 -17.08 6.31
C LYS A 127 -0.22 -16.59 7.75
N GLY A 128 -0.63 -17.50 8.63
CA GLY A 128 -0.73 -17.31 10.09
C GLY A 128 -1.98 -16.58 10.59
N VAL A 129 -2.88 -16.15 9.71
CA VAL A 129 -4.20 -15.61 10.08
C VAL A 129 -5.27 -16.46 9.43
N SER A 130 -6.27 -16.87 10.21
CA SER A 130 -7.38 -17.64 9.66
C SER A 130 -8.26 -16.78 8.73
N PRO A 131 -8.98 -17.39 7.79
CA PRO A 131 -9.66 -16.66 6.73
C PRO A 131 -10.67 -15.60 7.20
N ASN A 132 -11.43 -15.92 8.25
CA ASN A 132 -12.42 -15.02 8.81
C ASN A 132 -11.80 -13.89 9.66
N ASN A 133 -10.52 -14.01 10.02
CA ASN A 133 -9.85 -13.11 10.94
C ASN A 133 -8.92 -12.10 10.26
N LEU A 134 -8.73 -12.20 8.94
CA LEU A 134 -7.96 -11.23 8.17
C LEU A 134 -8.77 -9.94 8.00
N LYS A 135 -8.60 -9.01 8.95
CA LYS A 135 -9.35 -7.73 9.04
C LYS A 135 -8.44 -6.51 9.06
N TYR A 136 -7.15 -6.72 8.84
CA TYR A 136 -6.16 -5.66 8.77
C TYR A 136 -5.06 -6.06 7.79
N LEU A 137 -4.83 -5.19 6.81
CA LEU A 137 -3.70 -5.23 5.90
C LEU A 137 -3.09 -3.83 5.84
N LYS A 138 -1.79 -3.76 6.10
CA LYS A 138 -0.94 -2.61 5.84
C LYS A 138 0.01 -2.98 4.72
N ILE A 139 0.03 -2.19 3.65
CA ILE A 139 0.88 -2.40 2.48
C ILE A 139 1.60 -1.12 2.10
N GLY A 140 2.89 -1.21 1.80
CA GLY A 140 3.71 -0.10 1.31
C GLY A 140 4.67 -0.58 0.22
N ILE A 141 5.14 0.35 -0.60
CA ILE A 141 6.09 0.08 -1.68
C ILE A 141 7.50 0.18 -1.13
N ASP A 142 8.31 -0.85 -1.37
CA ASP A 142 9.75 -0.81 -1.21
C ASP A 142 10.38 -0.33 -2.53
N MET A 143 11.18 0.72 -2.45
CA MET A 143 11.76 1.42 -3.59
C MET A 143 13.19 0.94 -3.93
N GLU A 144 13.74 -0.01 -3.19
CA GLU A 144 15.17 -0.38 -3.24
C GLU A 144 15.63 -0.82 -4.65
N ASN A 145 14.83 -1.62 -5.35
CA ASN A 145 15.21 -2.24 -6.64
C ASN A 145 14.29 -1.83 -7.80
N VAL A 146 13.50 -0.77 -7.64
CA VAL A 146 12.52 -0.38 -8.64
C VAL A 146 13.19 0.13 -9.91
N ILE A 147 12.69 -0.33 -11.05
CA ILE A 147 13.15 0.10 -12.37
C ILE A 147 12.02 0.88 -13.07
N PHE A 148 12.38 2.03 -13.62
CA PHE A 148 11.53 2.84 -14.49
C PHE A 148 12.06 2.73 -15.92
N ASP A 149 11.43 1.87 -16.73
CA ASP A 149 11.86 1.70 -18.11
C ASP A 149 11.21 2.76 -19.00
N SER A 150 12.02 3.48 -19.78
CA SER A 150 11.49 4.39 -20.77
C SER A 150 10.87 3.57 -21.91
N ILE A 151 9.62 3.87 -22.25
CA ILE A 151 9.13 3.58 -23.60
C ILE A 151 10.11 4.28 -24.55
N GLN A 152 10.72 3.54 -25.48
CA GLN A 152 11.66 4.09 -26.47
C GLN A 152 11.11 5.43 -27.01
N PRO A 153 11.98 6.43 -27.27
CA PRO A 153 11.52 7.68 -27.87
C PRO A 153 10.68 7.32 -29.08
N ILE A 154 9.45 7.85 -29.12
CA ILE A 154 8.58 7.76 -30.30
C ILE A 154 9.48 8.11 -31.47
N ASN A 155 9.81 7.13 -32.31
CA ASN A 155 10.54 7.41 -33.53
C ASN A 155 9.71 8.46 -34.23
N ASP A 156 10.23 9.69 -34.28
CA ASP A 156 9.72 10.75 -35.13
C ASP A 156 9.79 10.20 -36.56
N THR A 157 8.76 9.47 -36.97
CA THR A 157 8.44 9.30 -38.38
C THR A 157 8.00 10.68 -38.84
N LYS A 158 8.99 11.55 -39.06
CA LYS A 158 8.89 12.68 -39.97
C LYS A 158 8.34 12.09 -41.25
N LYS A 159 7.04 12.26 -41.48
CA LYS A 159 6.41 12.04 -42.77
C LYS A 159 7.29 12.78 -43.77
N LYS A 160 8.00 12.04 -44.63
CA LYS A 160 8.71 12.63 -45.76
C LYS A 160 7.67 13.43 -46.55
N PRO A 161 7.87 14.73 -46.81
CA PRO A 161 6.98 15.43 -47.71
C PRO A 161 7.13 14.79 -49.08
N LYS A 162 6.01 14.34 -49.66
CA LYS A 162 5.97 13.99 -51.08
C LYS A 162 6.22 15.27 -51.87
N LYS A 163 7.37 15.35 -52.52
CA LYS A 163 7.60 16.13 -53.73
C LYS A 163 8.50 15.31 -54.65
#